data_AF-A0A7H0GXD3-F1
#
_entry.id   AF-A0A7H0GXD3-F1
#
_cell.length_a   1.000
_cell.length_b   1.000
_cell.length_c   1.000
_cell.angle_alpha   90.00
_cell.angle_beta   90.00
_cell.angle_gamma   90.00
#
_symmetry.space_group_name_H-M   'P 1'
#
loop_
_entity.id
_entity.type
_entity.pdbx_description
1 polymer ?
#
loop_
_entity_poly.entity_id
_entity_poly.type
_entity_poly.pdbx_seq_one_letter_code
_entity_poly.pdbx_strand_id
1 'polypeptide(L)'
;MLPELAKQLAQYASVYLLSSLKFFAGPVAGTAAGLSFALTWGLTVAGMMTSVVIVSGVGRAWALHLRKRRQRKGKPVFSKRSRRIVSIFRRFGMPGIAFLTPILFSPILGTVIATQLHVPRSRILLHMLWSAAIWGVALTFVTIEFSHLPIFQH
;
A
#
# COMPACT_ATOMS: atom_id res chain seq x y z
N MET A 1 -1.55 30.10 18.09
CA MET A 1 -2.28 29.62 16.89
C MET A 1 -1.38 28.99 15.85
N LEU A 2 -0.38 29.69 15.29
CA LEU A 2 0.57 29.12 14.32
C LEU A 2 1.30 27.83 14.76
N PRO A 3 1.81 27.68 16.01
CA PRO A 3 2.51 26.46 16.41
C PRO A 3 1.60 25.23 16.53
N GLU A 4 0.34 25.43 16.95
CA GLU A 4 -0.63 24.33 17.10
C GLU A 4 -1.07 23.80 15.73
N LEU A 5 -1.30 24.70 14.77
CA LEU A 5 -1.61 24.32 13.40
C LEU A 5 -0.45 23.55 12.76
N ALA A 6 0.79 23.98 12.95
CA ALA A 6 1.97 23.28 12.43
C ALA A 6 2.09 21.86 13.00
N LYS A 7 1.82 21.68 14.30
CA LYS A 7 1.81 20.37 14.95
C LYS A 7 0.75 19.44 14.35
N GLN A 8 -0.48 19.91 14.17
CA GLN A 8 -1.56 19.12 13.56
C GLN A 8 -1.23 18.69 12.13
N LEU A 9 -0.70 19.61 11.32
CA LEU A 9 -0.27 19.29 9.96
C LEU A 9 0.86 18.25 9.93
N ALA A 10 1.81 18.34 10.86
CA ALA A 10 2.88 17.36 10.98
C ALA A 10 2.34 15.96 11.35
N GLN A 11 1.34 15.89 12.24
CA GLN A 11 0.67 14.63 12.60
C GLN A 11 -0.10 14.04 11.41
N TYR A 12 -0.82 14.86 10.65
CA TYR A 12 -1.52 14.37 9.45
C TYR A 12 -0.54 13.89 8.38
N ALA A 13 0.54 14.64 8.17
CA ALA A 13 1.58 14.29 7.22
C ALA A 13 2.31 13.00 7.63
N SER A 14 2.59 12.79 8.92
CA SER A 14 3.27 11.58 9.38
C SER A 14 2.43 10.33 9.12
N VAL A 15 1.14 10.34 9.47
CA VAL A 15 0.21 9.22 9.21
C VAL A 15 0.12 8.91 7.72
N TYR A 16 -0.06 9.95 6.90
CA TYR A 16 -0.15 9.81 5.46
C TYR A 16 1.13 9.26 4.83
N LEU A 17 2.29 9.82 5.18
CA LEU A 17 3.57 9.41 4.61
C LEU A 17 3.97 8.00 5.08
N LEU A 18 3.78 7.68 6.36
CA LEU A 18 4.11 6.36 6.90
C LEU A 18 3.22 5.27 6.29
N SER A 19 1.91 5.49 6.18
CA SER A 19 0.99 4.55 5.53
C SER A 19 1.30 4.35 4.04
N SER A 20 1.80 5.38 3.36
CA SER A 20 2.23 5.28 1.96
C SER A 20 3.40 4.31 1.78
N LEU A 21 4.33 4.24 2.73
CA LEU A 21 5.49 3.34 2.70
C LEU A 21 5.13 1.95 3.24
N LYS A 22 4.44 1.91 4.38
CA LYS A 22 4.06 0.69 5.10
C LYS A 22 2.68 0.89 5.71
N PHE A 23 1.68 0.20 5.16
CA PHE A 23 0.26 0.41 5.49
C PHE A 23 -0.03 0.44 7.01
N PHE A 24 0.46 -0.56 7.75
CA PHE A 24 0.29 -0.68 9.19
C PHE A 24 0.87 0.50 10.01
N ALA A 25 1.87 1.21 9.47
CA ALA A 25 2.48 2.32 10.19
C ALA A 25 1.56 3.55 10.28
N GLY A 26 0.59 3.70 9.38
CA GLY A 26 -0.41 4.77 9.44
C GLY A 26 -1.28 4.71 10.70
N PRO A 27 -2.01 3.61 10.92
CA PRO A 27 -2.86 3.44 12.10
C PRO A 27 -2.10 3.60 13.42
N VAL A 28 -0.89 3.03 13.51
CA VAL A 28 -0.01 3.18 14.68
C VAL A 28 0.39 4.64 14.90
N ALA A 29 0.78 5.36 13.85
CA ALA A 29 1.15 6.76 13.97
C ALA A 29 -0.06 7.66 14.31
N GLY A 30 -1.25 7.36 13.77
CA GLY A 30 -2.45 8.16 14.02
C GLY A 30 -2.95 7.98 15.44
N THR A 31 -2.91 6.76 15.95
CA THR A 31 -3.22 6.46 17.35
C THR A 31 -2.22 7.07 18.32
N ALA A 32 -0.92 6.94 18.05
CA ALA A 32 0.14 7.59 18.83
C ALA A 32 0.02 9.13 18.82
N ALA A 33 -0.48 9.70 17.72
CA ALA A 33 -0.72 11.14 17.59
C ALA A 33 -2.05 11.61 18.22
N GLY A 34 -2.87 10.70 18.76
CA GLY A 34 -4.17 11.02 19.35
C GLY A 34 -5.23 11.45 18.34
N LEU A 35 -5.08 11.06 17.07
CA LEU A 35 -6.03 11.41 16.01
C LEU A 35 -7.32 10.58 16.11
N SER A 36 -8.43 11.16 15.69
CA SER A 36 -9.71 10.44 15.63
C SER A 36 -9.64 9.22 14.71
N PHE A 37 -10.49 8.22 14.98
CA PHE A 37 -10.59 7.01 14.17
C PHE A 37 -10.75 7.32 12.67
N ALA A 38 -11.69 8.21 12.34
CA ALA A 38 -12.00 8.55 10.95
C ALA A 38 -10.83 9.24 10.24
N LEU A 39 -10.11 10.14 10.92
CA LEU A 39 -8.94 10.83 10.36
C LEU A 39 -7.79 9.85 10.15
N THR A 40 -7.49 9.02 11.15
CA THR A 40 -6.43 8.00 11.07
C THR A 40 -6.70 7.03 9.92
N TRP A 41 -7.93 6.50 9.85
CA TRP A 41 -8.35 5.60 8.79
C TRP A 41 -8.26 6.27 7.41
N GLY A 42 -8.83 7.46 7.25
CA GLY A 42 -8.84 8.20 5.99
C GLY A 42 -7.44 8.53 5.48
N LEU A 43 -6.56 9.05 6.35
CA LEU A 43 -5.17 9.36 6.01
C LEU A 43 -4.38 8.10 5.65
N THR A 44 -4.63 6.98 6.34
CA THR A 44 -3.99 5.70 6.06
C THR A 44 -4.37 5.16 4.68
N VAL A 45 -5.67 5.17 4.36
CA VAL A 45 -6.17 4.75 3.05
C VAL A 45 -5.62 5.66 1.95
N ALA A 46 -5.66 6.98 2.17
CA ALA A 46 -5.17 7.96 1.20
C ALA A 46 -3.67 7.79 0.93
N GLY A 47 -2.84 7.65 1.98
CA GLY A 47 -1.40 7.46 1.86
C GLY A 47 -1.06 6.20 1.06
N MET A 48 -1.69 5.06 1.38
CA MET A 48 -1.52 3.83 0.60
C MET A 48 -1.93 3.99 -0.86
N MET A 49 -3.09 4.58 -1.11
CA MET A 49 -3.61 4.75 -2.47
C MET A 49 -2.70 5.64 -3.30
N THR A 50 -2.08 6.66 -2.73
CA THR A 50 -1.05 7.47 -3.41
C THR A 50 0.11 6.62 -3.86
N SER A 51 0.65 5.75 -3.00
CA SER A 51 1.71 4.82 -3.40
C SER A 51 1.27 3.87 -4.51
N VAL A 52 0.06 3.32 -4.44
CA VAL A 52 -0.49 2.45 -5.49
C VAL A 52 -0.64 3.22 -6.81
N VAL A 53 -1.09 4.47 -6.78
CA VAL A 53 -1.23 5.34 -7.96
C VAL A 53 0.12 5.63 -8.59
N ILE A 54 1.13 5.99 -7.80
CA ILE A 54 2.50 6.26 -8.27
C ILE A 54 3.11 4.99 -8.85
N VAL A 55 3.09 3.88 -8.10
CA VAL A 55 3.72 2.62 -8.51
C VAL A 55 3.03 2.01 -9.72
N SER A 56 1.70 2.07 -9.82
CA SER A 56 0.97 1.58 -11.00
C SER A 56 1.23 2.44 -12.25
N GLY A 57 1.44 3.75 -12.09
CA GLY A 57 1.81 4.65 -13.17
C GLY A 57 3.25 4.44 -13.65
N VAL A 58 4.23 4.60 -12.74
CA VAL A 58 5.66 4.43 -13.02
C VAL A 58 5.97 3.00 -13.45
N GLY A 59 5.37 2.01 -12.78
CA GLY A 59 5.55 0.60 -13.09
C GLY A 59 5.12 0.24 -14.51
N ARG A 60 4.09 0.90 -15.06
CA ARG A 60 3.66 0.67 -16.45
C ARG A 60 4.70 1.22 -17.44
N ALA A 61 5.18 2.44 -17.22
CA ALA A 61 6.23 3.04 -18.04
C ALA A 61 7.54 2.22 -17.98
N TRP A 62 7.93 1.80 -16.78
CA TRP A 62 9.10 0.96 -16.55
C TRP A 62 8.96 -0.43 -17.20
N ALA A 63 7.81 -1.08 -17.05
CA ALA A 63 7.54 -2.38 -17.65
C ALA A 63 7.64 -2.33 -19.18
N LEU A 64 7.10 -1.27 -19.81
CA LEU A 64 7.22 -1.05 -21.26
C LEU A 64 8.69 -0.84 -21.69
N HIS A 65 9.45 -0.03 -20.94
CA HIS A 65 10.86 0.22 -21.21
C HIS A 65 11.72 -1.06 -21.08
N LEU A 66 11.51 -1.84 -20.01
CA LEU A 66 12.21 -3.11 -19.80
C LEU A 66 11.87 -4.14 -20.87
N ARG A 67 10.61 -4.19 -21.33
CA ARG A 67 10.19 -5.12 -22.39
C ARG A 67 10.92 -4.79 -23.69
N LYS A 68 10.97 -3.52 -24.08
CA LYS A 68 11.71 -3.05 -25.27
C LYS A 68 13.21 -3.37 -25.17
N ARG A 69 13.82 -3.20 -23.98
CA ARG A 69 15.22 -3.59 -23.73
C ARG A 69 15.46 -5.11 -23.74
N ARG A 70 14.53 -5.92 -23.24
CA ARG A 70 14.65 -7.38 -23.19
C ARG A 70 14.44 -8.03 -24.55
N GLN A 71 13.48 -7.55 -25.34
CA GLN A 71 13.25 -7.98 -26.72
C GLN A 71 14.50 -7.74 -27.58
N ARG A 72 15.18 -6.61 -27.39
CA ARG A 72 16.47 -6.31 -28.04
C ARG A 72 17.64 -7.20 -27.60
N LYS A 73 17.54 -7.89 -26.46
CA LYS A 73 18.64 -8.69 -25.88
C LYS A 73 18.38 -10.20 -25.91
N GLY A 74 17.31 -10.67 -26.55
CA GLY A 74 17.00 -12.10 -26.68
C GLY A 74 16.82 -12.87 -25.37
N LYS A 75 16.61 -12.19 -24.23
CA LYS A 75 16.57 -12.86 -22.91
C LYS A 75 15.23 -13.57 -22.67
N PRO A 76 15.23 -14.76 -22.02
CA PRO A 76 14.01 -15.51 -21.76
C PRO A 76 13.02 -14.73 -20.87
N VAL A 77 11.74 -14.79 -21.23
CA VAL A 77 10.65 -14.01 -20.63
C VAL A 77 10.36 -14.41 -19.18
N PHE A 78 10.62 -15.67 -18.79
CA PHE A 78 10.28 -16.23 -17.48
C PHE A 78 11.47 -16.87 -16.74
N SER A 79 11.99 -16.17 -15.72
CA SER A 79 12.90 -16.76 -14.72
C SER A 79 12.16 -17.69 -13.74
N LYS A 80 12.88 -18.54 -13.00
CA LYS A 80 12.28 -19.40 -11.95
C LYS A 80 11.45 -18.58 -10.93
N ARG A 81 11.93 -17.37 -10.57
CA ARG A 81 11.21 -16.43 -9.70
C ARG A 81 9.93 -15.89 -10.32
N SER A 82 9.96 -15.55 -11.61
CA SER A 82 8.78 -15.08 -12.35
C SER A 82 7.70 -16.16 -12.42
N ARG A 83 8.08 -17.43 -12.67
CA ARG A 83 7.15 -18.56 -12.68
C ARG A 83 6.43 -18.76 -11.33
N ARG A 84 7.14 -18.62 -10.20
CA ARG A 84 6.53 -18.74 -8.86
C ARG A 84 5.50 -17.63 -8.60
N ILE A 85 5.83 -16.39 -8.95
CA ILE A 85 4.91 -15.24 -8.81
C ILE A 85 3.66 -15.45 -9.67
N VAL A 86 3.82 -15.87 -10.93
CA VAL A 86 2.70 -16.18 -11.83
C VAL A 86 1.84 -17.32 -11.28
N SER A 87 2.44 -18.37 -10.71
CA SER A 87 1.70 -19.49 -10.12
C SER A 87 0.84 -19.05 -8.93
N ILE A 88 1.40 -18.23 -8.03
CA ILE A 88 0.65 -17.65 -6.90
C ILE A 88 -0.49 -16.75 -7.43
N PHE A 89 -0.20 -15.89 -8.40
CA PHE A 89 -1.22 -15.02 -9.00
C PHE A 89 -2.35 -15.82 -9.68
N ARG A 90 -2.03 -16.91 -10.38
CA ARG A 90 -3.06 -17.77 -11.01
C ARG A 90 -3.99 -18.41 -9.98
N ARG A 91 -3.53 -18.65 -8.75
CA ARG A 91 -4.33 -19.26 -7.68
C ARG A 91 -5.22 -18.26 -6.95
N PHE A 92 -4.73 -17.04 -6.70
CA PHE A 92 -5.42 -16.05 -5.86
C PHE A 92 -6.01 -14.86 -6.63
N GLY A 93 -5.56 -14.62 -7.86
CA GLY A 93 -5.95 -13.49 -8.69
C GLY A 93 -5.60 -12.12 -8.07
N MET A 94 -6.12 -11.06 -8.70
CA MET A 94 -5.97 -9.69 -8.19
C MET A 94 -6.68 -9.45 -6.85
N PRO A 95 -7.92 -9.95 -6.61
CA PRO A 95 -8.59 -9.75 -5.33
C PRO A 95 -7.82 -10.38 -4.16
N GLY A 96 -7.36 -11.62 -4.29
CA GLY A 96 -6.64 -12.30 -3.21
C GLY A 96 -5.31 -11.63 -2.90
N ILE A 97 -4.57 -11.17 -3.91
CA ILE A 97 -3.32 -10.42 -3.70
C ILE A 97 -3.60 -9.08 -3.02
N ALA A 98 -4.58 -8.32 -3.51
CA ALA A 98 -4.93 -7.05 -2.91
C ALA A 98 -5.37 -7.23 -1.45
N PHE A 99 -6.17 -8.25 -1.14
CA PHE A 99 -6.60 -8.57 0.21
C PHE A 99 -5.43 -8.92 1.15
N LEU A 100 -4.46 -9.70 0.67
CA LEU A 100 -3.29 -10.08 1.48
C LEU A 100 -2.24 -8.97 1.57
N THR A 101 -2.32 -7.93 0.73
CA THR A 101 -1.31 -6.87 0.66
C THR A 101 -1.18 -6.15 2.00
N PRO A 102 -2.20 -5.47 2.56
CA PRO A 102 -2.07 -4.73 3.83
C PRO A 102 -1.36 -5.44 4.99
N ILE A 103 -1.48 -6.77 5.06
CA ILE A 103 -0.84 -7.61 6.09
C ILE A 103 0.52 -8.17 5.65
N LEU A 104 0.59 -8.83 4.49
CA LEU A 104 1.73 -9.66 4.08
C LEU A 104 2.67 -8.98 3.09
N PHE A 105 2.18 -8.02 2.29
CA PHE A 105 2.96 -7.41 1.21
C PHE A 105 2.85 -5.89 1.22
N SER A 106 3.95 -5.16 1.06
CA SER A 106 3.82 -3.71 0.89
C SER A 106 2.90 -3.39 -0.31
N PRO A 107 2.06 -2.34 -0.23
CA PRO A 107 1.25 -1.87 -1.36
C PRO A 107 2.05 -1.74 -2.65
N ILE A 108 3.32 -1.35 -2.51
CA ILE A 108 4.32 -1.27 -3.56
C ILE A 108 4.52 -2.65 -4.22
N LEU A 109 4.80 -3.71 -3.44
CA LEU A 109 5.08 -5.04 -3.98
C LEU A 109 3.87 -5.65 -4.70
N GLY A 110 2.67 -5.55 -4.11
CA GLY A 110 1.43 -6.04 -4.75
C GLY A 110 1.15 -5.32 -6.07
N THR A 111 1.36 -4.00 -6.10
CA THR A 111 1.15 -3.17 -7.29
C THR A 111 2.18 -3.46 -8.39
N VAL A 112 3.45 -3.66 -8.04
CA VAL A 112 4.51 -4.02 -9.00
C VAL A 112 4.19 -5.35 -9.68
N ILE A 113 3.80 -6.37 -8.90
CA ILE A 113 3.45 -7.69 -9.43
C ILE A 113 2.24 -7.58 -10.38
N ALA A 114 1.17 -6.91 -9.95
CA ALA A 114 -0.03 -6.73 -10.78
C ALA A 114 0.27 -5.99 -12.09
N THR A 115 1.13 -4.97 -12.03
CA THR A 115 1.54 -4.19 -13.21
C THR A 115 2.39 -5.03 -14.16
N GLN A 116 3.29 -5.87 -13.66
CA GLN A 116 4.08 -6.81 -14.46
C GLN A 116 3.22 -7.90 -15.13
N LEU A 117 2.12 -8.27 -14.49
CA LEU A 117 1.15 -9.23 -15.02
C LEU A 117 0.08 -8.58 -15.91
N HIS A 118 0.26 -7.30 -16.27
CA HIS A 118 -0.62 -6.56 -17.17
C HIS A 118 -2.07 -6.44 -16.68
N VAL A 119 -2.28 -6.45 -15.36
CA VAL A 119 -3.59 -6.14 -14.79
C VAL A 119 -3.94 -4.70 -15.14
N PRO A 120 -5.14 -4.41 -15.68
CA PRO A 120 -5.53 -3.05 -16.02
C PRO A 120 -5.51 -2.16 -14.77
N ARG A 121 -4.97 -0.94 -14.93
CA ARG A 121 -4.76 0.01 -13.81
C ARG A 121 -6.02 0.24 -13.00
N SER A 122 -7.18 0.39 -13.65
CA SER A 122 -8.47 0.55 -12.96
C SER A 122 -8.78 -0.61 -12.03
N ARG A 123 -8.53 -1.86 -12.44
CA ARG A 123 -8.70 -3.02 -11.56
C ARG A 123 -7.69 -3.01 -10.42
N ILE A 124 -6.43 -2.64 -10.64
CA ILE A 124 -5.46 -2.53 -9.55
C ILE A 124 -5.94 -1.52 -8.51
N LEU A 125 -6.34 -0.33 -8.94
CA LEU A 125 -6.82 0.74 -8.06
C LEU A 125 -8.07 0.32 -7.28
N LEU A 126 -9.07 -0.24 -7.97
CA LEU A 126 -10.30 -0.70 -7.32
C LEU A 126 -10.01 -1.77 -6.27
N HIS A 127 -9.17 -2.76 -6.59
CA HIS A 127 -8.88 -3.86 -5.67
C HIS A 127 -8.06 -3.43 -4.46
N MET A 128 -7.09 -2.54 -4.69
CA MET A 128 -6.30 -1.96 -3.60
C MET A 128 -7.14 -1.02 -2.72
N LEU A 129 -8.09 -0.27 -3.30
CA LEU A 129 -8.94 0.65 -2.56
C LEU A 129 -9.85 -0.08 -1.57
N TRP A 130 -10.60 -1.08 -2.02
CA TRP A 130 -11.49 -1.81 -1.10
C TRP A 130 -10.70 -2.58 -0.05
N SER A 131 -9.55 -3.14 -0.42
CA SER A 131 -8.66 -3.81 0.53
C SER A 131 -8.12 -2.84 1.58
N ALA A 132 -7.64 -1.67 1.16
CA ALA A 132 -7.19 -0.61 2.05
C ALA A 132 -8.32 -0.12 2.96
N ALA A 133 -9.55 0.01 2.46
CA ALA A 133 -10.69 0.41 3.27
C ALA A 133 -10.97 -0.61 4.37
N ILE A 134 -11.06 -1.91 4.04
CA ILE A 134 -11.34 -2.98 4.99
C ILE A 134 -10.21 -3.12 6.02
N TRP A 135 -8.97 -3.26 5.55
CA TRP A 135 -7.82 -3.43 6.45
C TRP A 135 -7.51 -2.16 7.24
N GLY A 136 -7.79 -0.99 6.68
CA GLY A 136 -7.66 0.28 7.38
C GLY A 136 -8.58 0.32 8.59
N VAL A 137 -9.84 -0.11 8.44
CA VAL A 137 -10.78 -0.20 9.58
C VAL A 137 -10.25 -1.17 10.62
N ALA A 138 -9.91 -2.40 10.20
CA ALA A 138 -9.44 -3.44 11.11
C ALA A 138 -8.19 -3.01 11.88
N LEU A 139 -7.18 -2.47 11.20
CA LEU A 139 -5.93 -2.07 11.84
C LEU A 139 -6.08 -0.82 12.71
N THR A 140 -6.88 0.17 12.28
CA THR A 140 -7.14 1.37 13.10
C THR A 140 -7.87 0.99 14.38
N PHE A 141 -8.87 0.11 14.27
CA PHE A 141 -9.59 -0.42 15.42
C PHE A 141 -8.64 -1.15 16.38
N VAL A 142 -7.85 -2.09 15.86
CA VAL A 142 -6.84 -2.83 16.64
C VAL A 142 -5.87 -1.86 17.32
N THR A 143 -5.31 -0.89 16.61
CA THR A 143 -4.35 0.04 17.23
C THR A 143 -4.96 0.92 18.32
N ILE A 144 -6.24 1.29 18.21
CA ILE A 144 -6.93 2.05 19.26
C ILE A 144 -7.22 1.14 20.45
N GLU A 145 -7.68 -0.08 20.19
CA GLU A 145 -7.91 -1.08 21.23
C GLU A 145 -6.62 -1.54 21.89
N PHE A 146 -5.44 -1.33 21.30
CA PHE A 146 -4.16 -1.58 21.94
C PHE A 146 -3.44 -0.30 22.38
N SER A 147 -4.10 0.86 22.32
CA SER A 147 -3.52 2.15 22.69
C SER A 147 -3.17 2.26 24.18
N HIS A 148 -3.75 1.39 25.02
CA HIS A 148 -3.42 1.28 26.43
C HIS A 148 -2.14 0.48 26.70
N LEU A 149 -1.49 -0.09 25.67
CA LEU A 149 -0.17 -0.69 25.82
C LEU A 149 0.92 0.38 26.03
N PRO A 150 1.99 0.06 26.78
CA PRO A 150 3.06 1.01 27.12
C PRO A 150 3.84 1.56 25.91
N ILE A 151 3.63 0.99 24.72
CA ILE A 151 4.22 1.42 23.44
C ILE A 151 3.65 2.79 23.00
N PHE A 152 2.48 3.18 23.52
CA PHE A 152 1.78 4.42 23.18
C PHE A 152 1.74 5.44 24.34
N GLN A 153 2.25 5.06 25.52
CA GLN A 153 2.37 5.95 26.68
C GLN A 153 3.76 6.58 26.71
N HIS A 154 3.94 7.69 25.99
CA HIS A 154 5.13 8.53 26.06
C HIS A 154 4.74 10.00 26.17
#